data_AF-A0A2N5D7A0-F1
#
_entry.id   AF-A0A2N5D7A0-F1
#
_cell.length_a   1.000
_cell.length_b   1.000
_cell.length_c   1.000
_cell.angle_alpha   90.00
_cell.angle_beta   90.00
_cell.angle_gamma   90.00
#
_symmetry.space_group_name_H-M   'P 1'
#
loop_
_entity.id
_entity.type
_entity.pdbx_description
1 polymer ?
#
loop_
_entity_poly.entity_id
_entity_poly.type
_entity_poly.pdbx_seq_one_letter_code
_entity_poly.pdbx_strand_id
1 'polypeptide(L)'
;MILEAFTDRPSPAQLFQIFQSFSVAETEASKQAGTSYWATQAPPGSGRMAEMLEESAFWTEKLQEASGAVMAVFLGLIAAGAAVGWLLLMPSDNTEMRVSLARVVLSLLAFFLSSDVFGALAGHRSAARSICNIRLRLNAAQAGQAPIGDILILMVDYNAAVEAAPMTLPFLYKLRQKRLQAQWDTYLSNRPVATPAALRGA
;
A
#
# COMPACT_ATOMS: atom_id res chain seq x y z
N MET A 1 0.89 15.11 -17.36
CA MET A 1 0.32 14.74 -16.04
C MET A 1 1.20 15.13 -14.85
N ILE A 2 2.41 14.58 -14.63
CA ILE A 2 3.28 15.02 -13.51
C ILE A 2 4.06 16.31 -13.87
N LEU A 3 4.56 16.41 -15.10
CA LEU A 3 5.29 17.60 -15.58
C LEU A 3 4.43 18.88 -15.64
N GLU A 4 3.11 18.72 -15.69
CA GLU A 4 2.15 19.83 -15.72
C GLU A 4 1.80 20.36 -14.33
N ALA A 5 2.19 19.65 -13.26
CA ALA A 5 2.06 20.14 -11.89
C ALA A 5 3.17 21.14 -11.52
N PHE A 6 4.25 21.20 -12.31
CA PHE A 6 5.35 22.14 -12.14
C PHE A 6 5.04 23.45 -12.87
N THR A 7 5.35 24.56 -12.23
CA THR A 7 5.24 25.90 -12.83
C THR A 7 6.26 26.13 -13.94
N ASP A 8 7.42 25.47 -13.88
CA ASP A 8 8.45 25.52 -14.91
C ASP A 8 8.31 24.35 -15.88
N ARG A 9 8.06 24.68 -17.16
CA ARG A 9 8.03 23.68 -18.23
C ARG A 9 9.46 23.31 -18.64
N PRO A 10 9.76 22.02 -18.84
CA PRO A 10 11.06 21.61 -19.36
C PRO A 10 11.35 22.26 -20.72
N SER A 11 12.60 22.63 -20.95
CA SER A 11 13.02 23.21 -22.21
C SER A 11 12.88 22.20 -23.37
N PRO A 12 12.78 22.64 -24.63
CA PRO A 12 12.68 21.73 -25.77
C PRO A 12 13.83 20.71 -25.83
N ALA A 13 15.04 21.11 -25.41
CA ALA A 13 16.20 20.22 -25.34
C ALA A 13 16.05 19.14 -24.25
N GLN A 14 15.49 19.50 -23.09
CA GLN A 14 15.20 18.53 -22.02
C GLN A 14 14.09 17.57 -22.43
N LEU A 15 13.04 18.07 -23.09
CA LEU A 15 11.98 17.22 -23.63
C LEU A 15 12.54 16.21 -24.63
N PHE A 16 13.42 16.64 -25.54
CA PHE A 16 14.06 15.74 -26.48
C PHE A 16 14.87 14.63 -25.79
N GLN A 17 15.65 14.97 -24.76
CA GLN A 17 16.38 13.98 -23.96
C GLN A 17 15.44 13.00 -23.24
N ILE A 18 14.34 13.49 -22.66
CA ILE A 18 13.32 12.65 -22.02
C ILE A 18 12.72 11.68 -23.04
N PHE A 19 12.34 12.17 -24.23
CA PHE A 19 11.77 11.31 -25.27
C PHE A 19 12.77 10.28 -25.80
N GLN A 20 14.06 10.62 -25.90
CA GLN A 20 15.11 9.65 -26.26
C GLN A 20 15.29 8.54 -25.22
N SER A 21 14.97 8.80 -23.95
CA SER A 21 15.08 7.80 -22.87
C SER A 21 13.94 6.77 -22.88
N PHE A 22 12.88 6.99 -23.67
CA PHE A 22 11.75 6.07 -23.72
C PHE A 22 12.06 4.84 -24.56
N SER A 23 11.79 3.67 -23.99
CA SER A 23 11.96 2.36 -24.62
C SER A 23 10.69 1.85 -25.33
N VAL A 24 9.58 2.59 -25.21
CA VAL A 24 8.25 2.20 -25.70
C VAL A 24 7.81 3.14 -26.80
N ALA A 25 7.30 2.59 -27.91
CA ALA A 25 6.76 3.38 -29.01
C ALA A 25 5.51 4.17 -28.58
N GLU A 26 5.34 5.38 -29.14
CA GLU A 26 4.24 6.29 -28.83
C GLU A 26 2.85 5.68 -29.06
N THR A 27 2.73 4.75 -30.01
CA THR A 27 1.51 4.01 -30.32
C THR A 27 1.08 3.07 -29.19
N GLU A 28 2.02 2.46 -28.47
CA GLU A 28 1.73 1.64 -27.29
C GLU A 28 1.46 2.49 -26.06
N ALA A 29 2.20 3.61 -25.90
CA ALA A 29 1.97 4.56 -24.81
C ALA A 29 0.56 5.18 -24.87
N SER A 30 0.09 5.51 -26.07
CA SER A 30 -1.23 6.10 -26.30
C SER A 30 -2.38 5.18 -25.89
N LYS A 31 -2.21 3.85 -25.97
CA LYS A 31 -3.21 2.87 -25.49
C LYS A 31 -3.38 2.92 -23.97
N GLN A 32 -2.33 3.27 -23.24
CA GLN A 32 -2.33 3.39 -21.77
C GLN A 32 -2.71 4.81 -21.31
N ALA A 33 -2.62 5.81 -22.19
CA ALA A 33 -2.98 7.19 -21.89
C ALA A 33 -4.50 7.41 -21.73
N GLY A 34 -5.33 6.48 -22.22
CA GLY A 34 -6.77 6.65 -22.40
C GLY A 34 -7.70 6.07 -21.33
N THR A 35 -7.21 5.65 -20.17
CA THR A 35 -8.07 5.06 -19.13
C THR A 35 -8.05 5.89 -17.86
N SER A 36 -9.23 6.12 -17.30
CA SER A 36 -9.51 6.76 -16.00
C SER A 36 -8.86 6.01 -14.84
N TYR A 37 -7.53 5.95 -14.83
CA TYR A 37 -6.76 5.22 -13.83
C TYR A 37 -6.87 5.89 -12.46
N TRP A 38 -6.90 7.22 -12.45
CA TRP A 38 -7.10 8.02 -11.25
C TRP A 38 -8.57 8.39 -11.09
N ALA A 39 -9.04 8.38 -9.84
CA ALA A 39 -10.38 8.85 -9.52
C ALA A 39 -10.52 10.37 -9.69
N THR A 40 -9.42 11.12 -9.52
CA THR A 40 -9.43 12.58 -9.69
C THR A 40 -9.53 13.01 -11.15
N GLN A 41 -10.41 14.00 -11.39
CA GLN A 41 -10.56 14.71 -12.66
C GLN A 41 -10.10 16.17 -12.54
N ALA A 42 -9.41 16.54 -11.46
CA ALA A 42 -8.94 17.90 -11.25
C ALA A 42 -7.95 18.32 -12.36
N PRO A 43 -7.90 19.63 -12.70
CA PRO A 43 -6.91 20.12 -13.65
C PRO A 43 -5.48 19.87 -13.13
N PRO A 44 -4.49 19.71 -14.01
CA PRO A 44 -3.10 19.54 -13.59
C PRO A 44 -2.64 20.65 -12.64
N GLY A 45 -2.00 20.26 -11.54
CA GLY A 45 -1.58 21.18 -10.47
C GLY A 45 -1.38 20.47 -9.13
N SER A 46 -1.05 21.26 -8.09
CA SER A 46 -0.81 20.73 -6.73
C SER A 46 -2.02 20.00 -6.15
N GLY A 47 -3.24 20.50 -6.38
CA GLY A 47 -4.47 19.85 -5.94
C GLY A 47 -4.66 18.46 -6.53
N ARG A 48 -4.51 18.30 -7.85
CA ARG A 48 -4.61 17.00 -8.51
C ARG A 48 -3.54 16.03 -8.03
N MET A 49 -2.30 16.51 -7.86
CA MET A 49 -1.21 15.69 -7.34
C MET A 49 -1.51 15.20 -5.92
N ALA A 50 -2.05 16.07 -5.07
CA ALA A 50 -2.44 15.70 -3.73
C ALA A 50 -3.58 14.66 -3.73
N GLU A 51 -4.59 14.80 -4.59
CA GLU A 51 -5.66 13.80 -4.72
C GLU A 51 -5.14 12.44 -5.22
N MET A 52 -4.22 12.42 -6.20
CA MET A 52 -3.58 11.18 -6.67
C MET A 52 -2.74 10.50 -5.58
N LEU A 53 -1.99 11.29 -4.81
CA LEU A 53 -1.17 10.80 -3.71
C LEU A 53 -2.05 10.26 -2.58
N GLU A 54 -3.16 10.93 -2.28
CA GLU A 54 -4.15 10.49 -1.29
C GLU A 54 -4.78 9.16 -1.67
N GLU A 55 -5.20 9.02 -2.93
CA GLU A 55 -5.70 7.78 -3.47
C GLU A 55 -4.65 6.67 -3.31
N SER A 56 -3.43 6.89 -3.79
CA SER A 56 -2.32 5.94 -3.68
C SER A 56 -2.04 5.52 -2.23
N ALA A 57 -2.03 6.48 -1.31
CA ALA A 57 -1.85 6.24 0.12
C ALA A 57 -2.99 5.41 0.71
N PHE A 58 -4.24 5.69 0.35
CA PHE A 58 -5.39 4.93 0.82
C PHE A 58 -5.32 3.46 0.40
N TRP A 59 -5.08 3.20 -0.89
CA TRP A 59 -4.99 1.83 -1.41
C TRP A 59 -3.85 1.05 -0.76
N THR A 60 -2.68 1.68 -0.64
CA THR A 60 -1.48 1.03 -0.08
C THR A 60 -1.65 0.75 1.41
N GLU A 61 -2.16 1.71 2.19
CA GLU A 61 -2.49 1.53 3.61
C GLU A 61 -3.37 0.30 3.82
N LYS A 62 -4.51 0.24 3.12
CA LYS A 62 -5.49 -0.83 3.29
C LYS A 62 -4.96 -2.19 2.84
N LEU A 63 -4.10 -2.22 1.82
CA LEU A 63 -3.45 -3.44 1.36
C LEU A 63 -2.38 -3.94 2.36
N GLN A 64 -1.65 -3.03 3.00
CA GLN A 64 -0.68 -3.35 4.06
C GLN A 64 -1.37 -3.87 5.32
N GLU A 65 -2.46 -3.23 5.77
CA GLU A 65 -3.30 -3.72 6.88
C GLU A 65 -3.83 -5.13 6.59
N ALA A 66 -4.35 -5.32 5.39
CA ALA A 66 -4.89 -6.60 4.95
C ALA A 66 -3.80 -7.70 4.90
N SER A 67 -2.62 -7.37 4.37
CA SER A 67 -1.51 -8.31 4.27
C SER A 67 -1.03 -8.74 5.66
N GLY A 68 -0.84 -7.78 6.56
CA GLY A 68 -0.50 -8.06 7.96
C GLY A 68 -1.58 -8.89 8.68
N ALA A 69 -2.87 -8.64 8.43
CA ALA A 69 -3.95 -9.43 9.01
C ALA A 69 -3.94 -10.89 8.52
N VAL A 70 -3.79 -11.12 7.21
CA VAL A 70 -3.71 -12.47 6.63
C VAL A 70 -2.51 -13.22 7.18
N MET A 71 -1.36 -12.55 7.24
CA MET A 71 -0.13 -13.11 7.81
C MET A 71 -0.29 -13.48 9.28
N ALA A 72 -0.93 -12.61 10.09
CA ALA A 72 -1.22 -12.90 11.49
C ALA A 72 -2.16 -14.10 11.67
N VAL A 73 -3.18 -14.23 10.81
CA VAL A 73 -4.08 -15.40 10.82
C VAL A 73 -3.32 -16.68 10.50
N PHE A 74 -2.48 -16.66 9.47
CA PHE A 74 -1.68 -17.83 9.08
C PHE A 74 -0.72 -18.26 10.20
N LEU A 75 -0.06 -17.30 10.83
CA LEU A 75 0.78 -17.53 12.01
C LEU A 75 -0.02 -18.12 13.18
N GLY A 76 -1.20 -17.55 13.45
CA GLY A 76 -2.10 -18.03 14.49
C GLY A 76 -2.55 -19.47 14.26
N LEU A 77 -2.84 -19.85 13.02
CA LEU A 77 -3.20 -21.23 12.65
C LEU A 77 -2.04 -22.20 12.86
N ILE A 78 -0.82 -21.82 12.49
CA ILE A 78 0.38 -22.66 12.74
C ILE A 78 0.59 -22.85 14.24
N ALA A 79 0.52 -21.76 15.01
CA ALA A 79 0.70 -21.81 16.46
C ALA A 79 -0.40 -22.64 17.14
N ALA A 80 -1.66 -22.48 16.72
CA ALA A 80 -2.79 -23.27 17.21
C ALA A 80 -2.63 -24.76 16.86
N GLY A 81 -2.21 -25.08 15.63
CA GLY A 81 -1.95 -26.45 15.21
C GLY A 81 -0.84 -27.11 16.04
N ALA A 82 0.24 -26.38 16.31
CA ALA A 82 1.31 -26.85 17.19
C ALA A 82 0.82 -27.08 18.63
N ALA A 83 0.01 -26.17 19.18
CA ALA A 83 -0.56 -26.30 20.52
C ALA A 83 -1.53 -27.48 20.64
N VAL A 84 -2.41 -27.66 19.64
CA VAL A 84 -3.33 -28.81 19.59
C VAL A 84 -2.55 -30.12 19.47
N GLY A 85 -1.54 -30.17 18.59
CA GLY A 85 -0.66 -31.33 18.47
C GLY A 85 0.02 -31.68 19.79
N TRP A 86 0.54 -30.67 20.50
CA TRP A 86 1.12 -30.84 21.83
C TRP A 86 0.12 -31.41 22.85
N LEU A 87 -1.08 -30.84 22.93
CA LEU A 87 -2.11 -31.24 23.89
C LEU A 87 -2.59 -32.69 23.64
N LEU A 88 -2.79 -33.08 22.38
CA LEU A 88 -3.26 -34.41 22.02
C LEU A 88 -2.21 -35.51 22.27
N LEU A 89 -0.93 -35.16 22.16
CA LEU A 89 0.18 -36.12 22.26
C LEU A 89 0.79 -36.21 23.66
N MET A 90 0.55 -35.21 24.53
CA MET A 90 0.98 -35.19 25.92
C MET A 90 0.56 -36.44 26.72
N PRO A 91 -0.69 -36.94 26.64
CA PRO A 91 -1.09 -38.15 27.36
C PRO A 91 -0.66 -39.47 26.70
N SER A 92 0.08 -39.44 25.58
CA SER A 92 0.51 -40.68 24.92
C SER A 92 1.76 -41.29 25.57
N ASP A 93 1.74 -42.61 25.78
CA ASP A 93 2.89 -43.37 26.28
C ASP A 93 3.96 -43.60 25.19
N ASN A 94 3.67 -43.24 23.95
CA ASN A 94 4.58 -43.41 22.82
C ASN A 94 5.67 -42.33 22.81
N THR A 95 6.84 -42.69 23.35
CA THR A 95 8.02 -41.82 23.40
C THR A 95 8.53 -41.41 22.02
N GLU A 96 8.45 -42.27 21.00
CA GLU A 96 8.88 -41.93 19.63
C GLU A 96 8.00 -40.83 19.01
N MET A 97 6.70 -40.88 19.27
CA MET A 97 5.75 -39.89 18.79
C MET A 97 5.97 -38.52 19.45
N ARG A 98 6.27 -38.49 20.76
CA ARG A 98 6.63 -37.26 21.49
C ARG A 98 7.94 -36.63 20.98
N VAL A 99 8.96 -37.45 20.72
CA VAL A 99 10.25 -36.98 20.16
C VAL A 99 10.04 -36.40 18.75
N SER A 100 9.23 -37.06 17.93
CA SER A 100 8.91 -36.58 16.57
C SER A 100 8.19 -35.24 16.61
N LEU A 101 7.21 -35.07 17.50
CA LEU A 101 6.50 -33.80 17.67
C LEU A 101 7.44 -32.67 18.13
N ALA A 102 8.32 -32.96 19.11
CA ALA A 102 9.28 -31.98 19.60
C ALA A 102 10.21 -31.49 18.47
N ARG A 103 10.61 -32.38 17.54
CA ARG A 103 11.37 -32.00 16.35
C ARG A 103 10.59 -31.07 15.43
N VAL A 104 9.32 -31.37 15.16
CA VAL A 104 8.46 -30.50 14.33
C VAL A 104 8.33 -29.10 14.94
N VAL A 105 8.05 -29.02 16.25
CA VAL A 105 7.96 -27.73 16.96
C VAL A 105 9.29 -26.97 16.90
N LEU A 106 10.41 -27.66 17.13
CA LEU A 106 11.74 -27.05 17.07
C LEU A 106 12.08 -26.54 15.66
N SER A 107 11.72 -27.30 14.61
CA SER A 107 11.88 -26.86 13.21
C SER A 107 11.02 -25.64 12.88
N LEU A 108 9.79 -25.59 13.37
CA LEU A 108 8.92 -24.42 13.21
C LEU A 108 9.49 -23.18 13.93
N LEU A 109 10.01 -23.35 15.15
CA LEU A 109 10.67 -22.26 15.88
C LEU A 109 11.91 -21.76 15.16
N ALA A 110 12.76 -22.66 14.67
CA ALA A 110 13.94 -22.31 13.88
C ALA A 110 13.55 -21.57 12.59
N PHE A 111 12.50 -22.02 11.91
CA PHE A 111 11.94 -21.34 10.75
C PHE A 111 11.48 -19.92 11.09
N PHE A 112 10.68 -19.74 12.16
CA PHE A 112 10.20 -18.42 12.56
C PHE A 112 11.33 -17.47 12.95
N LEU A 113 12.36 -17.98 13.62
CA LEU A 113 13.53 -17.20 13.97
C LEU A 113 14.33 -16.79 12.73
N SER A 114 14.46 -17.70 11.75
CA SER A 114 15.24 -17.45 10.54
C SER A 114 14.54 -16.56 9.50
N SER A 115 13.21 -16.54 9.49
CA SER A 115 12.42 -15.89 8.44
C SER A 115 11.98 -14.46 8.77
N ASP A 116 12.33 -13.95 9.95
CA ASP A 116 11.90 -12.65 10.48
C ASP A 116 10.41 -12.34 10.23
N VAL A 117 9.58 -13.36 10.38
CA VAL A 117 8.14 -13.28 10.10
C VAL A 117 7.46 -12.32 11.08
N PHE A 118 7.96 -12.22 12.31
CA PHE A 118 7.48 -11.21 13.26
C PHE A 118 7.88 -9.79 12.86
N GLY A 119 9.11 -9.57 12.38
CA GLY A 119 9.55 -8.28 11.85
C GLY A 119 8.73 -7.85 10.66
N ALA A 120 8.47 -8.74 9.70
CA ALA A 120 7.59 -8.46 8.57
C ALA A 120 6.14 -8.15 8.99
N LEU A 121 5.58 -8.87 9.97
CA LEU A 121 4.25 -8.56 10.49
C LEU A 121 4.19 -7.17 11.15
N ALA A 122 5.21 -6.83 11.96
CA ALA A 122 5.34 -5.51 12.55
C ALA A 122 5.54 -4.43 11.46
N GLY A 123 6.31 -4.75 10.42
CA GLY A 123 6.55 -3.91 9.25
C GLY A 123 5.27 -3.55 8.51
N HIS A 124 4.40 -4.53 8.22
CA HIS A 124 3.09 -4.28 7.59
C HIS A 124 2.24 -3.30 8.41
N ARG A 125 2.18 -3.48 9.73
CA ARG A 125 1.43 -2.59 10.63
C ARG A 125 2.05 -1.20 10.74
N SER A 126 3.38 -1.13 10.80
CA SER A 126 4.11 0.14 10.84
C SER A 126 3.92 0.93 9.56
N ALA A 127 4.06 0.29 8.40
CA ALA A 127 3.83 0.88 7.09
C ALA A 127 2.40 1.41 6.96
N ALA A 128 1.39 0.62 7.33
CA ALA A 128 0.00 1.06 7.32
C ALA A 128 -0.21 2.33 8.17
N ARG A 129 0.34 2.37 9.40
CA ARG A 129 0.24 3.56 10.26
C ARG A 129 0.97 4.77 9.69
N SER A 130 2.16 4.57 9.15
CA SER A 130 2.96 5.64 8.54
C SER A 130 2.23 6.27 7.35
N ILE A 131 1.73 5.43 6.44
CA ILE A 131 0.97 5.86 5.27
C ILE A 131 -0.34 6.54 5.69
N CYS A 132 -1.05 6.02 6.71
CA CYS A 132 -2.24 6.66 7.26
C CYS A 132 -1.92 8.07 7.81
N ASN A 133 -0.81 8.24 8.52
CA ASN A 133 -0.39 9.55 9.02
C ASN A 133 -0.08 10.52 7.87
N ILE A 134 0.64 10.05 6.85
CA ILE A 134 0.93 10.85 5.64
C ILE A 134 -0.37 11.27 4.96
N ARG A 135 -1.35 10.36 4.83
CA ARG A 135 -2.68 10.67 4.27
C ARG A 135 -3.43 11.71 5.09
N LEU A 136 -3.37 11.66 6.42
CA LEU A 136 -3.97 12.69 7.30
C LEU A 136 -3.28 14.04 7.14
N ARG A 137 -1.94 14.08 7.06
CA ARG A 137 -1.17 15.30 6.79
C ARG A 137 -1.49 15.88 5.42
N LEU A 138 -1.68 15.02 4.42
CA LEU A 138 -2.06 15.41 3.06
C LEU A 138 -3.46 16.02 3.02
N ASN A 139 -4.42 15.46 3.75
CA ASN A 139 -5.75 16.05 3.89
C ASN A 139 -5.70 17.44 4.53
N ALA A 140 -4.91 17.61 5.59
CA ALA A 140 -4.72 18.90 6.23
C ALA A 140 -4.05 19.92 5.28
N ALA A 141 -3.04 19.49 4.52
CA ALA A 141 -2.37 20.32 3.52
C ALA A 141 -3.31 20.73 2.38
N GLN A 142 -4.18 19.83 1.91
CA GLN A 142 -5.18 20.14 0.90
C GLN A 142 -6.23 21.15 1.40
N ALA A 143 -6.72 21.00 2.63
CA ALA A 143 -7.65 21.96 3.24
C ALA A 143 -7.03 23.37 3.36
N GLY A 144 -5.72 23.45 3.58
CA GLY A 144 -4.96 24.69 3.64
C GLY A 144 -4.47 25.25 2.29
N GLN A 145 -4.80 24.60 1.16
CA GLN A 145 -4.26 24.94 -0.17
C GLN A 145 -2.73 25.03 -0.21
N ALA A 146 -2.06 24.03 0.37
CA ALA A 146 -0.62 24.03 0.52
C ALA A 146 0.13 24.17 -0.82
N PRO A 147 1.30 24.83 -0.81
CA PRO A 147 2.17 24.92 -1.98
C PRO A 147 2.58 23.54 -2.49
N ILE A 148 2.92 23.45 -3.78
CA ILE A 148 3.40 22.21 -4.39
C ILE A 148 4.61 21.61 -3.66
N GLY A 149 5.49 22.45 -3.09
CA GLY A 149 6.65 22.01 -2.31
C GLY A 149 6.27 21.14 -1.12
N ASP A 150 5.22 21.48 -0.40
CA ASP A 150 4.75 20.71 0.75
C ASP A 150 4.16 19.37 0.32
N ILE A 151 3.44 19.35 -0.80
CA ILE A 151 2.90 18.11 -1.40
C ILE A 151 4.04 17.20 -1.88
N LEU A 152 5.12 17.76 -2.43
CA LEU A 152 6.31 17.01 -2.84
C LEU A 152 7.04 16.40 -1.63
N ILE A 153 7.14 17.12 -0.51
CA ILE A 153 7.69 16.56 0.74
C ILE A 153 6.84 15.37 1.20
N LEU A 154 5.51 15.51 1.19
CA LEU A 154 4.61 14.39 1.54
C LEU A 154 4.71 13.22 0.57
N MET A 155 4.98 13.47 -0.71
CA MET A 155 5.25 12.41 -1.69
C MET A 155 6.56 11.68 -1.39
N VAL A 156 7.62 12.39 -0.99
CA VAL A 156 8.88 11.78 -0.58
C VAL A 156 8.68 10.93 0.67
N ASP A 157 7.98 11.45 1.68
CA ASP A 157 7.62 10.69 2.90
C ASP A 157 6.83 9.42 2.55
N TYR A 158 5.88 9.53 1.61
CA TYR A 158 5.10 8.40 1.12
C TYR A 158 5.97 7.35 0.45
N ASN A 159 6.82 7.74 -0.50
CA ASN A 159 7.69 6.81 -1.21
C ASN A 159 8.64 6.11 -0.24
N ALA A 160 9.24 6.85 0.70
CA ALA A 160 10.10 6.27 1.74
C ALA A 160 9.33 5.24 2.60
N ALA A 161 8.08 5.54 2.97
CA ALA A 161 7.24 4.61 3.73
C ALA A 161 6.87 3.36 2.93
N VAL A 162 6.64 3.48 1.62
CA VAL A 162 6.34 2.34 0.72
C VAL A 162 7.58 1.49 0.48
N GLU A 163 8.74 2.09 0.26
CA GLU A 163 10.00 1.38 0.03
C GLU A 163 10.46 0.61 1.29
N ALA A 164 10.22 1.16 2.47
CA ALA A 164 10.49 0.48 3.73
C ALA A 164 9.45 -0.61 4.07
N ALA A 165 8.33 -0.68 3.36
CA ALA A 165 7.26 -1.61 3.67
C ALA A 165 7.59 -3.02 3.16
N PRO A 166 7.18 -4.08 3.90
CA PRO A 166 7.27 -5.43 3.38
C PRO A 166 6.40 -5.61 2.14
N MET A 167 6.79 -6.54 1.28
CA MET A 167 6.08 -6.86 0.05
C MET A 167 4.64 -7.29 0.36
N THR A 168 3.66 -6.66 -0.31
CA THR A 168 2.26 -7.03 -0.17
C THR A 168 1.98 -8.37 -0.85
N LEU A 169 0.97 -9.09 -0.35
CA LEU A 169 0.60 -10.39 -0.91
C LEU A 169 -0.03 -10.20 -2.32
N PRO A 170 0.53 -10.81 -3.39
CA PRO A 170 0.18 -10.46 -4.77
C PRO A 170 -1.28 -10.75 -5.15
N PHE A 171 -1.89 -11.75 -4.53
CA PHE A 171 -3.29 -12.12 -4.80
C PHE A 171 -4.30 -11.26 -4.04
N LEU A 172 -3.86 -10.55 -3.00
CA LEU A 172 -4.74 -9.87 -2.07
C LEU A 172 -5.47 -8.69 -2.70
N TYR A 173 -4.81 -7.99 -3.62
CA TYR A 173 -5.42 -6.91 -4.38
C TYR A 173 -6.62 -7.44 -5.20
N LYS A 174 -6.41 -8.49 -6.00
CA LYS A 174 -7.49 -9.08 -6.83
C LYS A 174 -8.66 -9.59 -5.99
N LEU A 175 -8.39 -10.20 -4.84
CA LEU A 175 -9.43 -10.71 -3.93
C LEU A 175 -10.22 -9.60 -3.24
N ARG A 176 -9.57 -8.48 -2.92
CA ARG A 176 -10.17 -7.39 -2.13
C ARG A 176 -10.56 -6.17 -2.94
N GLN A 177 -10.29 -6.12 -4.24
CA GLN A 177 -10.52 -4.96 -5.10
C GLN A 177 -11.91 -4.37 -4.93
N LYS A 178 -12.97 -5.20 -5.01
CA LYS A 178 -14.37 -4.74 -4.82
C LYS A 178 -14.61 -4.12 -3.45
N ARG A 179 -14.06 -4.72 -2.40
CA ARG A 179 -14.18 -4.22 -1.03
C ARG A 179 -13.39 -2.94 -0.82
N LEU A 180 -12.19 -2.85 -1.39
CA LEU A 180 -11.35 -1.65 -1.34
C LEU A 180 -12.03 -0.50 -2.07
N GLN A 181 -12.64 -0.75 -3.22
CA GLN A 181 -13.43 0.24 -3.95
C GLN A 181 -14.59 0.75 -3.09
N ALA A 182 -15.39 -0.14 -2.49
CA ALA A 182 -16.49 0.28 -1.62
C ALA A 182 -16.01 1.11 -0.40
N GLN A 183 -14.84 0.76 0.16
CA GLN A 183 -14.21 1.53 1.25
C GLN A 183 -13.72 2.90 0.77
N TRP A 184 -13.19 2.97 -0.45
CA TRP A 184 -12.77 4.23 -1.07
C TRP A 184 -13.96 5.14 -1.34
N ASP A 185 -15.05 4.61 -1.91
CA ASP A 185 -16.28 5.37 -2.17
C ASP A 185 -16.90 5.90 -0.87
N THR A 186 -16.87 5.08 0.19
CA THR A 186 -17.31 5.49 1.55
C THR A 186 -16.40 6.57 2.12
N TYR A 187 -15.09 6.46 1.91
CA TYR A 187 -14.12 7.45 2.36
C TYR A 187 -14.34 8.81 1.66
N LEU A 188 -14.51 8.81 0.34
CA LEU A 188 -14.82 10.00 -0.44
C LEU A 188 -16.11 10.68 0.04
N SER A 189 -17.14 9.89 0.39
CA SER A 189 -18.42 10.39 0.89
C SER A 189 -18.32 11.09 2.25
N ASN A 190 -17.32 10.74 3.07
CA ASN A 190 -17.15 11.24 4.45
C ASN A 190 -16.01 12.26 4.59
N ARG A 191 -15.43 12.72 3.49
CA ARG A 191 -14.25 13.59 3.48
C ARG A 191 -14.56 15.00 4.03
N PRO A 192 -13.86 15.48 5.07
CA PRO A 192 -14.10 16.80 5.64
C PRO A 192 -13.40 17.91 4.83
N VAL A 193 -14.07 18.43 3.79
CA VAL A 193 -13.81 19.71 3.06
C VAL A 193 -12.53 19.75 2.17
N ALA A 194 -12.45 20.36 0.98
CA ALA A 194 -13.38 21.08 0.11
C ALA A 194 -13.42 20.40 -1.26
N THR A 195 -14.61 20.03 -1.74
CA THR A 195 -14.81 19.72 -3.15
C THR A 195 -14.61 21.02 -3.95
N PRO A 196 -13.62 21.16 -4.85
CA PRO A 196 -13.77 22.11 -5.93
C PRO A 196 -15.05 21.69 -6.66
N ALA A 197 -15.94 22.63 -6.97
CA ALA A 197 -17.27 22.41 -7.55
C ALA A 197 -17.32 21.55 -8.86
N ALA A 198 -16.20 21.03 -9.34
CA ALA A 198 -16.06 20.17 -10.50
C ALA A 198 -16.45 18.69 -10.29
N LEU A 199 -16.64 18.21 -9.06
CA LEU A 199 -17.08 16.82 -8.79
C LEU A 199 -18.58 16.67 -8.51
N ARG A 200 -19.41 17.69 -8.82
CA ARG A 200 -20.88 17.60 -8.73
C ARG A 200 -21.61 17.74 -10.08
N GLY A 201 -20.91 17.71 -11.21
CA GLY A 201 -21.51 17.91 -12.52
C GLY A 201 -20.90 17.05 -13.61
N ALA A 202 -21.36 15.79 -13.69
CA ALA A 202 -21.64 15.03 -14.92
C ALA A 202 -22.41 13.76 -14.54
#